data_AF-A0A5C7QNL2-F1
#
_entry.id   AF-A0A5C7QNL2-F1
#
_cell.length_a   1.000
_cell.length_b   1.000
_cell.length_c   1.000
_cell.angle_alpha   90.00
_cell.angle_beta   90.00
_cell.angle_gamma   90.00
#
_symmetry.space_group_name_H-M   'P 1'
#
loop_
_entity.id
_entity.type
_entity.pdbx_description
1 polymer ?
#
loop_
_entity_poly.entity_id
_entity_poly.type
_entity_poly.pdbx_seq_one_letter_code
_entity_poly.pdbx_strand_id
1 'polypeptide(L)'
;MIPLSQQLPLALVHGQPVHQLPEDLYIPPDALEVILESFEGPLDLLLYLIRRQNLDIRDIPLAEVTRQYMDYVELMQEFRLDLAADYLLMAALLAEIKSRLLLPQPPSTSEEEDPRAELVRRLQDYEQCKQAAAALDARPRLEREHWLVQTTIELPLRAKPLPAVDLKDLLFAFQAVLKRADQFQDHQVKPEPLSIRERMAQVLSALQAKPQLAFSELFNYAEGRRGVV
;
A
#
# COMPACT_ATOMS: atom_id res chain seq x y z
N MET A 1 19.76 4.01 -50.90
CA MET A 1 19.03 2.89 -50.26
C MET A 1 19.79 2.50 -49.01
N ILE A 2 19.30 2.90 -47.84
CA ILE A 2 19.87 2.55 -46.52
C ILE A 2 18.87 1.56 -45.90
N PRO A 3 19.28 0.37 -45.43
CA PRO A 3 18.35 -0.61 -44.89
C PRO A 3 17.89 -0.24 -43.46
N LEU A 4 16.67 -0.68 -43.17
CA LEU A 4 15.91 -0.48 -41.93
C LEU A 4 16.73 -0.72 -40.66
N SER A 5 16.63 0.25 -39.75
CA SER A 5 16.99 0.15 -38.34
C SER A 5 16.36 -1.08 -37.68
N GLN A 6 17.20 -2.03 -37.27
CA GLN A 6 16.82 -3.11 -36.36
C GLN A 6 16.52 -2.48 -34.98
N GLN A 7 15.25 -2.47 -34.59
CA GLN A 7 14.82 -2.00 -33.27
C GLN A 7 15.35 -2.97 -32.19
N LEU A 8 16.10 -2.43 -31.23
CA LEU A 8 16.58 -3.16 -30.06
C LEU A 8 15.38 -3.72 -29.26
N PRO A 9 15.45 -4.96 -28.76
CA PRO A 9 14.39 -5.52 -27.91
C PRO A 9 14.29 -4.76 -26.58
N LEU A 10 13.06 -4.54 -26.10
CA LEU A 10 12.79 -3.80 -24.86
C LEU A 10 13.17 -4.61 -23.62
N ALA A 11 12.97 -5.93 -23.65
CA ALA A 11 13.34 -6.87 -22.58
C ALA A 11 13.48 -8.31 -23.12
N LEU A 12 14.09 -9.18 -22.31
CA LEU A 12 14.18 -10.63 -22.53
C LEU A 12 13.34 -11.34 -21.46
N VAL A 13 12.32 -12.10 -21.86
CA VAL A 13 11.48 -12.90 -20.95
C VAL A 13 11.57 -14.36 -21.40
N HIS A 14 12.01 -15.27 -20.50
CA HIS A 14 12.29 -16.68 -20.81
C HIS A 14 13.15 -16.93 -22.07
N GLY A 15 14.08 -16.01 -22.35
CA GLY A 15 14.99 -16.14 -23.49
C GLY A 15 14.39 -15.75 -24.85
N GLN A 16 13.16 -15.25 -24.89
CA GLN A 16 12.55 -14.70 -26.11
C GLN A 16 12.60 -13.16 -26.10
N PRO A 17 13.01 -12.52 -27.21
CA PRO A 17 13.08 -11.06 -27.31
C PRO A 17 11.67 -10.46 -27.49
N VAL A 18 11.30 -9.56 -26.59
CA VAL A 18 10.01 -8.85 -26.64
C VAL A 18 10.22 -7.47 -27.27
N HIS A 19 9.59 -7.25 -28.42
CA HIS A 19 9.75 -6.04 -29.24
C HIS A 19 8.63 -5.01 -29.05
N GLN A 20 7.50 -5.42 -28.48
CA GLN A 20 6.34 -4.57 -28.19
C GLN A 20 5.79 -4.94 -26.81
N LEU A 21 5.42 -3.93 -26.01
CA LEU A 21 4.67 -4.14 -24.78
C LEU A 21 3.27 -4.64 -25.16
N PRO A 22 2.81 -5.82 -24.69
CA PRO A 22 1.42 -6.23 -24.87
C PRO A 22 0.49 -5.23 -24.16
N GLU A 23 -0.55 -4.76 -24.85
CA GLU A 23 -1.54 -3.84 -24.24
C GLU A 23 -2.29 -4.52 -23.07
N ASP A 24 -2.50 -5.83 -23.17
CA ASP A 24 -3.02 -6.67 -22.09
C ASP A 24 -1.86 -7.36 -21.38
N LEU A 25 -1.28 -6.66 -20.41
CA LEU A 25 -0.23 -7.21 -19.54
C LEU A 25 -0.78 -8.43 -18.79
N TYR A 26 -0.45 -9.64 -19.28
CA TYR A 26 -0.57 -10.89 -18.55
C TYR A 26 0.31 -10.79 -17.30
N ILE A 27 -0.32 -10.73 -16.13
CA ILE A 27 0.37 -10.78 -14.85
C ILE A 27 0.54 -12.26 -14.51
N PRO A 28 1.77 -12.78 -14.39
CA PRO A 28 2.00 -14.15 -13.99
C PRO A 28 1.32 -14.45 -12.64
N PRO A 29 0.72 -15.64 -12.45
CA PRO A 29 -0.01 -15.98 -11.22
C PRO A 29 0.83 -15.78 -9.95
N ASP A 30 2.13 -16.05 -10.00
CA ASP A 30 3.06 -15.84 -8.88
C ASP A 30 3.28 -14.35 -8.53
N ALA A 31 3.25 -13.46 -9.53
CA ALA A 31 3.29 -12.01 -9.30
C ALA A 31 1.94 -11.49 -8.78
N LEU A 32 0.86 -12.23 -9.06
CA LEU A 32 -0.51 -11.93 -8.65
C LEU A 32 -0.74 -12.26 -7.17
N GLU A 33 -0.10 -13.31 -6.64
CA GLU A 33 -0.12 -13.64 -5.21
C GLU A 33 0.47 -12.52 -4.33
N VAL A 34 1.55 -11.88 -4.79
CA VAL A 34 2.19 -10.72 -4.13
C VAL A 34 1.33 -9.45 -4.19
N ILE A 35 0.54 -9.29 -5.25
CA ILE A 35 -0.34 -8.12 -5.45
C ILE A 35 -1.66 -8.26 -4.67
N LEU A 36 -2.14 -9.48 -4.45
CA LEU A 36 -3.38 -9.72 -3.71
C LEU A 36 -3.18 -9.64 -2.19
N GLU A 37 -2.00 -10.00 -1.66
CA GLU A 37 -1.64 -9.70 -0.27
C GLU A 37 -1.53 -8.19 0.02
N SER A 38 -1.55 -7.33 -1.02
CA SER A 38 -1.41 -5.87 -0.87
C SER A 38 -2.71 -5.08 -1.03
N PHE A 39 -3.86 -5.71 -1.34
CA PHE A 39 -5.15 -5.00 -1.36
C PHE A 39 -5.85 -5.03 0.00
N GLU A 40 -6.37 -3.89 0.43
CA GLU A 40 -7.07 -3.73 1.71
C GLU A 40 -8.58 -4.10 1.64
N GLY A 41 -9.00 -4.84 0.60
CA GLY A 41 -10.37 -5.34 0.44
C GLY A 41 -10.95 -5.21 -0.98
N PRO A 42 -12.21 -5.63 -1.18
CA PRO A 42 -12.82 -5.72 -2.52
C PRO A 42 -13.07 -4.35 -3.18
N LEU A 43 -13.33 -3.30 -2.38
CA LEU A 43 -13.47 -1.94 -2.91
C LEU A 43 -12.14 -1.41 -3.45
N ASP A 44 -11.02 -1.78 -2.82
CA ASP A 44 -9.70 -1.35 -3.27
C ASP A 44 -9.31 -2.02 -4.58
N LEU A 45 -9.58 -3.32 -4.70
CA LEU A 45 -9.41 -4.06 -5.94
C LEU A 45 -10.25 -3.44 -7.07
N LEU A 46 -11.52 -3.13 -6.83
CA LEU A 46 -12.37 -2.47 -7.81
C LEU A 46 -11.83 -1.10 -8.23
N LEU A 47 -11.40 -0.30 -7.26
CA LEU A 47 -10.81 1.02 -7.54
C LEU A 47 -9.56 0.90 -8.39
N TYR A 48 -8.70 -0.08 -8.09
CA TYR A 48 -7.52 -0.40 -8.90
C TYR A 48 -7.89 -0.77 -10.34
N LEU A 49 -8.87 -1.67 -10.54
CA LEU A 49 -9.30 -2.10 -11.87
C LEU A 49 -9.86 -0.92 -12.71
N ILE A 50 -10.65 -0.04 -12.08
CA ILE A 50 -11.20 1.16 -12.73
C ILE A 50 -10.07 2.12 -13.12
N ARG A 51 -9.14 2.39 -12.21
CA ARG A 51 -8.02 3.31 -12.43
C ARG A 51 -7.04 2.80 -13.48
N ARG A 52 -6.75 1.49 -13.52
CA ARG A 52 -5.85 0.87 -14.51
C ARG A 52 -6.34 1.08 -15.94
N GLN A 53 -7.65 1.16 -16.15
CA GLN A 53 -8.27 1.39 -17.45
C GLN A 53 -8.49 2.87 -17.77
N ASN A 54 -8.03 3.81 -16.93
CA ASN A 54 -8.30 5.24 -17.04
C ASN A 54 -9.81 5.57 -17.12
N LEU A 55 -10.65 4.80 -16.42
CA LEU A 55 -12.09 5.00 -16.39
C LEU A 55 -12.48 5.99 -15.28
N ASP A 56 -13.57 6.74 -15.52
CA ASP A 56 -14.18 7.57 -14.49
C ASP A 56 -15.02 6.69 -13.55
N ILE A 57 -14.86 6.87 -12.24
CA ILE A 57 -15.65 6.18 -11.20
C ILE A 57 -17.15 6.53 -11.33
N ARG A 58 -17.49 7.65 -11.96
CA ARG A 58 -18.88 8.06 -12.21
C ARG A 58 -19.52 7.31 -13.38
N ASP A 59 -18.73 6.81 -14.33
CA ASP A 59 -19.22 6.11 -15.52
C ASP A 59 -18.49 4.78 -15.71
N ILE A 60 -18.74 3.87 -14.76
CA ILE A 60 -18.06 2.58 -14.74
C ILE A 60 -18.72 1.65 -15.79
N PRO A 61 -17.95 1.11 -16.76
CA PRO A 61 -18.38 0.01 -17.61
C PRO A 61 -18.46 -1.27 -16.77
N LEU A 62 -19.58 -1.44 -16.06
CA LEU A 62 -19.77 -2.48 -15.06
C LEU A 62 -19.51 -3.89 -15.61
N ALA A 63 -19.88 -4.15 -16.87
CA ALA A 63 -19.69 -5.45 -17.50
C ALA A 63 -18.21 -5.84 -17.59
N GLU A 64 -17.34 -4.90 -17.95
CA GLU A 64 -15.90 -5.08 -18.10
C GLU A 64 -15.22 -5.27 -16.74
N VAL A 65 -15.51 -4.36 -15.81
CA VAL A 65 -14.96 -4.38 -14.45
C VAL A 65 -15.40 -5.62 -13.67
N THR A 66 -16.67 -6.03 -13.82
CA THR A 66 -17.17 -7.26 -13.17
C THR A 66 -16.50 -8.51 -13.72
N ARG A 67 -16.28 -8.59 -15.04
CA ARG A 67 -15.59 -9.73 -15.65
C ARG A 67 -14.19 -9.87 -15.06
N GLN A 68 -13.42 -8.79 -15.09
CA GLN A 68 -12.08 -8.78 -14.52
C GLN A 68 -12.10 -9.11 -13.03
N TYR A 69 -13.01 -8.50 -12.26
CA TYR A 69 -13.14 -8.80 -10.83
C TYR A 69 -13.38 -10.30 -10.57
N MET A 70 -14.24 -10.95 -11.36
CA MET A 70 -14.47 -12.40 -11.26
C MET A 70 -13.22 -13.19 -11.62
N ASP A 71 -12.52 -12.85 -12.70
CA ASP A 71 -11.26 -13.50 -13.09
C ASP A 71 -10.22 -13.43 -11.95
N TYR A 72 -10.13 -12.28 -11.27
CA TYR A 72 -9.25 -12.09 -10.11
C TYR A 72 -9.69 -12.94 -8.90
N VAL A 73 -11.00 -13.02 -8.60
CA VAL A 73 -11.52 -13.82 -7.49
C VAL A 73 -11.36 -15.32 -7.74
N GLU A 74 -11.54 -15.79 -8.97
CA GLU A 74 -11.34 -17.19 -9.34
C GLU A 74 -9.88 -17.61 -9.15
N LEU A 75 -8.94 -16.78 -9.59
CA LEU A 75 -7.52 -17.03 -9.38
C LEU A 75 -7.16 -17.07 -7.88
N MET A 76 -7.78 -16.24 -7.04
CA MET A 76 -7.58 -16.26 -5.58
C MET A 76 -8.06 -17.56 -4.92
N GLN A 77 -9.20 -18.10 -5.36
CA GLN A 77 -9.79 -19.30 -4.76
C GLN A 77 -8.91 -20.52 -4.91
N GLU A 78 -8.10 -20.59 -5.97
CA GLU A 78 -7.14 -21.67 -6.17
C GLU A 78 -6.01 -21.66 -5.14
N PHE A 79 -5.71 -20.50 -4.52
CA PHE A 79 -4.58 -20.34 -3.60
C PHE A 79 -4.99 -20.18 -2.12
N ARG A 80 -6.10 -19.50 -1.78
CA ARG A 80 -6.53 -19.29 -0.36
C ARG A 80 -8.04 -19.09 -0.18
N LEU A 81 -8.71 -20.02 0.51
CA LEU A 81 -10.15 -19.95 0.81
C LEU A 81 -10.51 -19.06 2.02
N ASP A 82 -9.61 -18.89 2.99
CA ASP A 82 -9.95 -18.31 4.30
C ASP A 82 -10.16 -16.78 4.31
N LEU A 83 -9.73 -16.07 3.25
CA LEU A 83 -9.80 -14.59 3.12
C LEU A 83 -10.86 -14.10 2.11
N ALA A 84 -11.62 -15.01 1.49
CA ALA A 84 -12.43 -14.70 0.31
C ALA A 84 -13.85 -14.19 0.60
N ALA A 85 -14.33 -14.17 1.84
CA ALA A 85 -15.74 -13.91 2.15
C ALA A 85 -16.24 -12.54 1.65
N ASP A 86 -15.51 -11.47 1.91
CA ASP A 86 -15.87 -10.11 1.46
C ASP A 86 -15.79 -9.99 -0.06
N TYR A 87 -14.84 -10.71 -0.68
CA TYR A 87 -14.67 -10.72 -2.13
C TYR A 87 -15.82 -11.45 -2.83
N LEU A 88 -16.29 -12.57 -2.27
CA LEU A 88 -17.44 -13.33 -2.75
C LEU A 88 -18.74 -12.56 -2.59
N LEU A 89 -18.90 -11.84 -1.47
CA LEU A 89 -20.05 -10.96 -1.26
C LEU A 89 -20.10 -9.87 -2.34
N MET A 90 -18.95 -9.24 -2.63
CA MET A 90 -18.88 -8.24 -3.69
C MET A 90 -19.11 -8.85 -5.08
N ALA A 91 -18.62 -10.05 -5.35
CA ALA A 91 -18.92 -10.78 -6.59
C ALA A 91 -20.43 -10.97 -6.78
N ALA A 92 -21.13 -11.40 -5.74
CA ALA A 92 -22.59 -11.56 -5.75
C ALA A 92 -23.30 -10.21 -5.99
N LEU A 93 -22.85 -9.13 -5.34
CA LEU A 93 -23.41 -7.79 -5.54
C LEU A 93 -23.22 -7.31 -6.98
N LEU A 94 -22.03 -7.49 -7.57
CA LEU A 94 -21.77 -7.12 -8.96
C LEU A 94 -22.64 -7.92 -9.94
N ALA A 95 -22.84 -9.22 -9.67
CA ALA A 95 -23.72 -10.07 -10.46
C ALA A 95 -25.20 -9.61 -10.39
N GLU A 96 -25.67 -9.20 -9.21
CA GLU A 96 -27.01 -8.63 -9.02
C GLU A 96 -27.18 -7.33 -9.83
N ILE A 97 -26.23 -6.40 -9.71
CA ILE A 97 -26.28 -5.12 -10.43
C ILE A 97 -26.23 -5.37 -11.95
N LYS A 98 -25.36 -6.27 -12.43
CA LYS A 98 -25.28 -6.66 -13.84
C LYS A 98 -26.61 -7.24 -14.33
N SER A 99 -27.23 -8.13 -13.54
CA SER A 99 -28.53 -8.71 -13.89
C SER A 99 -29.61 -7.64 -14.05
N ARG A 100 -29.73 -6.73 -13.07
CA ARG A 100 -30.71 -5.62 -13.13
C ARG A 100 -30.51 -4.69 -14.34
N LEU A 101 -29.26 -4.41 -14.70
CA LEU A 101 -28.95 -3.57 -15.87
C LEU A 101 -29.27 -4.22 -17.21
N LEU A 102 -29.19 -5.56 -17.29
CA LEU A 102 -29.42 -6.31 -18.53
C LEU A 102 -30.89 -6.69 -18.74
N LEU A 103 -31.70 -6.69 -17.68
CA LEU A 103 -33.10 -7.08 -17.75
C LEU A 103 -33.96 -5.95 -18.36
N PRO A 104 -34.91 -6.28 -19.27
CA PRO A 104 -35.83 -5.30 -19.82
C PRO A 104 -36.73 -4.76 -18.70
N GLN A 105 -36.72 -3.44 -18.51
CA GLN A 105 -37.56 -2.78 -17.51
C GLN A 105 -39.02 -2.75 -18.00
N PRO A 106 -40.00 -3.14 -17.16
CA PRO A 106 -41.40 -2.85 -17.46
C PRO A 106 -41.58 -1.34 -17.55
N PRO A 107 -42.50 -0.82 -18.40
CA PRO A 107 -42.77 0.61 -18.46
C PRO A 107 -43.30 1.07 -17.10
N SER A 108 -42.41 1.61 -16.27
CA SER A 108 -42.71 2.08 -14.93
C SER A 108 -43.06 3.58 -14.97
N THR A 109 -43.95 3.99 -14.08
CA THR A 109 -44.37 5.39 -13.90
C THR A 109 -43.45 6.17 -12.95
N SER A 110 -42.34 5.56 -12.52
CA SER A 110 -41.39 6.07 -11.53
C SER A 110 -39.98 6.00 -12.09
N GLU A 111 -39.21 7.07 -11.92
CA GLU A 111 -37.77 7.08 -12.17
C GLU A 111 -37.10 6.09 -11.20
N GLU A 112 -36.72 4.91 -11.67
CA GLU A 112 -35.87 4.01 -10.89
C GLU A 112 -34.45 4.59 -10.81
N GLU A 113 -33.89 4.57 -9.60
CA GLU A 113 -32.51 4.98 -9.35
C GLU A 113 -31.53 4.03 -10.07
N ASP A 114 -30.41 4.55 -10.61
CA ASP A 114 -29.41 3.71 -11.27
C ASP A 114 -28.95 2.59 -10.30
N PRO A 115 -29.07 1.30 -10.65
CA PRO A 115 -28.71 0.21 -9.76
C PRO A 115 -27.22 0.21 -9.35
N ARG A 116 -26.38 0.98 -10.05
CA ARG A 116 -24.96 1.19 -9.72
C ARG A 116 -24.72 2.28 -8.67
N ALA A 117 -25.71 3.13 -8.39
CA ALA A 117 -25.53 4.36 -7.61
C ALA A 117 -24.91 4.11 -6.23
N GLU A 118 -25.38 3.07 -5.53
CA GLU A 118 -24.84 2.73 -4.21
C GLU A 118 -23.37 2.29 -4.28
N LEU A 119 -23.01 1.47 -5.27
CA LEU A 119 -21.64 1.00 -5.46
C LEU A 119 -20.71 2.18 -5.78
N VAL A 120 -21.12 3.06 -6.69
CA VAL A 120 -20.36 4.27 -7.05
C VAL A 120 -20.13 5.14 -5.82
N ARG A 121 -21.16 5.35 -4.99
CA ARG A 121 -21.03 6.12 -3.73
C ARG A 121 -20.00 5.50 -2.80
N ARG A 122 -20.08 4.18 -2.56
CA ARG A 122 -19.12 3.47 -1.69
C ARG A 122 -17.68 3.55 -2.22
N LEU A 123 -17.49 3.47 -3.53
CA LEU A 123 -16.18 3.61 -4.17
C LEU A 123 -15.61 5.03 -4.00
N GLN A 124 -16.44 6.06 -4.13
CA GLN A 124 -16.04 7.45 -3.89
C GLN A 124 -15.67 7.71 -2.42
N ASP A 125 -16.47 7.20 -1.49
CA ASP A 125 -16.21 7.32 -0.04
C ASP A 125 -14.90 6.62 0.33
N TYR A 126 -14.66 5.43 -0.22
CA TYR A 126 -13.42 4.69 -0.01
C TYR A 126 -12.22 5.42 -0.62
N GLU A 127 -12.35 5.95 -1.83
CA GLU A 127 -11.30 6.73 -2.49
C GLU A 127 -10.89 7.94 -1.64
N GLN A 128 -11.88 8.68 -1.12
CA GLN A 128 -11.63 9.84 -0.27
C GLN A 128 -10.87 9.44 0.99
N CYS A 129 -11.26 8.33 1.63
CA CYS A 129 -10.56 7.78 2.79
C CYS A 129 -9.12 7.38 2.43
N LYS A 130 -8.91 6.70 1.30
CA LYS A 130 -7.59 6.27 0.83
C LYS A 130 -6.66 7.46 0.57
N GLN A 131 -7.18 8.51 -0.06
CA GLN A 131 -6.43 9.75 -0.28
C GLN A 131 -6.08 10.46 1.03
N ALA A 132 -7.03 10.53 1.97
CA ALA A 132 -6.79 11.10 3.29
C ALA A 132 -5.73 10.31 4.07
N ALA A 133 -5.79 8.97 4.02
CA ALA A 133 -4.79 8.10 4.62
C ALA A 133 -3.40 8.33 4.02
N ALA A 134 -3.27 8.41 2.70
CA ALA A 134 -2.00 8.72 2.02
C ALA A 134 -1.47 10.12 2.40
N ALA A 135 -2.36 11.12 2.47
CA ALA A 135 -1.99 12.48 2.88
C ALA A 135 -1.54 12.54 4.35
N LEU A 136 -2.13 11.73 5.24
CA LEU A 136 -1.69 11.58 6.62
C LEU A 136 -0.35 10.85 6.71
N ASP A 137 -0.15 9.81 5.90
CA ASP A 137 1.08 9.03 5.86
C ASP A 137 2.28 9.87 5.40
N ALA A 138 2.05 10.76 4.45
CA ALA A 138 3.05 11.71 3.94
C ALA A 138 3.44 12.82 4.93
N ARG A 139 2.74 12.97 6.06
CA ARG A 139 3.12 13.98 7.07
C ARG A 139 4.42 13.57 7.75
N PRO A 140 5.34 14.52 8.00
CA PRO A 140 6.57 14.21 8.69
C PRO A 140 6.27 13.72 10.10
N ARG A 141 6.91 12.61 10.46
CA ARG A 141 6.76 11.94 11.74
C ARG A 141 7.92 12.27 12.63
N LEU A 142 7.62 12.44 13.91
CA LEU A 142 8.65 12.44 14.93
C LEU A 142 9.40 11.11 14.88
N GLU A 143 10.70 11.16 15.12
CA GLU A 143 11.65 10.06 15.12
C GLU A 143 11.94 9.43 13.74
N ARG A 144 11.31 9.92 12.67
CA ARG A 144 11.58 9.52 11.28
C ARG A 144 12.14 10.68 10.45
N GLU A 145 11.38 11.77 10.31
CA GLU A 145 11.82 12.98 9.61
C GLU A 145 12.25 14.10 10.58
N HIS A 146 11.70 14.10 11.80
CA HIS A 146 12.00 15.10 12.82
C HIS A 146 12.47 14.44 14.11
N TRP A 147 13.62 14.87 14.63
CA TRP A 147 14.10 14.42 15.95
C TRP A 147 13.92 15.52 16.97
N LEU A 148 13.29 15.18 18.09
CA LEU A 148 13.06 16.11 19.18
C LEU A 148 14.35 16.24 19.99
N VAL A 149 14.97 17.42 19.95
CA VAL A 149 16.13 17.73 20.78
C VAL A 149 15.61 18.17 22.14
N GLN A 150 15.75 17.32 23.14
CA GLN A 150 15.50 17.69 24.52
C GLN A 150 16.81 18.15 25.16
N THR A 151 16.82 19.38 25.66
CA THR A 151 17.88 19.89 26.52
C THR A 151 17.33 20.01 27.93
N THR A 152 18.04 19.43 28.90
CA THR A 152 17.70 19.60 30.30
C THR A 152 18.23 20.95 30.74
N ILE A 153 17.33 21.90 30.96
CA ILE A 153 17.66 23.10 31.73
C ILE A 153 17.41 22.72 33.18
N GLU A 154 18.46 22.74 33.99
CA GLU A 154 18.33 22.61 35.45
C GLU A 154 17.67 23.87 36.00
N LEU A 155 16.36 23.95 35.85
CA LEU A 155 15.53 24.91 36.56
C LEU A 155 15.44 24.42 38.02
N PRO A 156 15.60 25.30 39.02
CA PRO A 156 15.35 24.91 40.41
C PRO A 156 13.93 24.34 40.48
N LEU A 157 13.83 23.06 40.87
CA LEU A 157 12.58 22.34 41.03
C LEU A 157 11.73 23.09 42.06
N ARG A 158 10.87 24.00 41.60
CA ARG A 158 9.76 24.46 42.42
C ARG A 158 8.90 23.22 42.65
N ALA A 159 8.73 22.84 43.91
CA ALA A 159 7.80 21.79 44.30
C ALA A 159 6.41 22.15 43.75
N LYS A 160 6.05 21.58 42.60
CA LYS A 160 4.69 21.67 42.08
C LYS A 160 3.84 20.82 43.01
N PRO A 161 2.73 21.34 43.56
CA PRO A 161 1.79 20.50 44.28
C PRO A 161 1.31 19.41 43.33
N LEU A 162 1.25 18.17 43.83
CA LEU A 162 0.66 17.07 43.08
C LEU A 162 -0.80 17.42 42.77
N PRO A 163 -1.31 17.09 41.57
CA PRO A 163 -2.72 17.23 41.30
C PRO A 163 -3.51 16.35 42.28
N ALA A 164 -4.71 16.79 42.65
CA ALA A 164 -5.66 15.91 43.32
C ALA A 164 -6.17 14.90 42.29
N VAL A 165 -5.84 13.63 42.49
CA VAL A 165 -6.20 12.53 41.58
C VAL A 165 -7.12 11.57 42.34
N ASP A 166 -8.21 11.14 41.72
CA ASP A 166 -9.10 10.14 42.30
C ASP A 166 -8.65 8.72 41.91
N LEU A 167 -9.04 7.70 42.69
CA LEU A 167 -8.75 6.29 42.38
C LEU A 167 -9.26 5.90 40.99
N LYS A 168 -10.37 6.51 40.56
CA LYS A 168 -10.96 6.31 39.24
C LYS A 168 -10.01 6.72 38.10
N ASP A 169 -9.29 7.83 38.26
CA ASP A 169 -8.35 8.32 37.25
C ASP A 169 -7.15 7.39 37.10
N LEU A 170 -6.66 6.84 38.22
CA LEU A 170 -5.60 5.82 38.22
C LEU A 170 -6.07 4.53 37.53
N LEU A 171 -7.31 4.10 37.78
CA LEU A 171 -7.90 2.93 37.12
C LEU A 171 -8.01 3.13 35.60
N PHE A 172 -8.44 4.30 35.14
CA PHE A 172 -8.50 4.60 33.71
C PHE A 172 -7.10 4.69 33.08
N ALA A 173 -6.15 5.32 33.75
CA ALA A 173 -4.76 5.38 33.28
C ALA A 173 -4.17 3.97 33.14
N PHE A 174 -4.40 3.10 34.14
CA PHE A 174 -3.94 1.72 34.10
C PHE A 174 -4.62 0.91 33.00
N GLN A 175 -5.94 1.05 32.81
CA GLN A 175 -6.66 0.41 31.71
C GLN A 175 -6.14 0.87 30.33
N ALA A 176 -5.82 2.15 30.18
CA ALA A 176 -5.25 2.68 28.94
C ALA A 176 -3.86 2.09 28.64
N VAL A 177 -3.05 1.85 29.67
CA VAL A 177 -1.75 1.17 29.54
C VAL A 177 -1.95 -0.29 29.11
N LEU A 178 -2.85 -1.03 29.76
CA LEU A 178 -3.13 -2.42 29.40
C LEU A 178 -3.67 -2.56 27.98
N LYS A 179 -4.63 -1.71 27.57
CA LYS A 179 -5.15 -1.71 26.19
C LYS A 179 -4.08 -1.40 25.15
N ARG A 180 -3.16 -0.49 25.47
CA ARG A 180 -2.03 -0.19 24.58
C ARG A 180 -1.08 -1.38 24.48
N ALA A 181 -0.84 -2.09 25.57
CA ALA A 181 -0.03 -3.31 25.58
C ALA A 181 -0.65 -4.43 24.72
N ASP A 182 -1.98 -4.63 24.78
CA ASP A 182 -2.68 -5.60 23.93
C ASP A 182 -2.66 -5.23 22.44
N GLN A 183 -2.60 -3.92 22.11
CA GLN A 183 -2.52 -3.42 20.74
C GLN A 183 -1.12 -3.50 20.14
N PHE A 184 -0.08 -3.79 20.93
CA PHE A 184 1.25 -4.14 20.41
C PHE A 184 1.24 -5.60 19.93
N GLN A 185 0.48 -5.90 18.88
CA GLN A 185 0.78 -7.07 18.05
C GLN A 185 1.98 -6.73 17.16
N ASP A 186 2.95 -7.64 17.11
CA ASP A 186 4.30 -7.47 16.55
C ASP A 186 4.35 -6.81 15.16
N HIS A 187 4.54 -5.50 15.10
CA HIS A 187 5.25 -4.89 13.98
C HIS A 187 6.71 -4.73 14.39
N GLN A 188 7.43 -5.85 14.46
CA GLN A 188 8.89 -5.80 14.54
C GLN A 188 9.41 -5.25 13.22
N VAL A 189 9.62 -3.93 13.16
CA VAL A 189 10.52 -3.34 12.17
C VAL A 189 11.89 -3.92 12.46
N LYS A 190 12.20 -5.06 11.85
CA LYS A 190 13.54 -5.64 11.89
C LYS A 190 14.41 -4.65 11.15
N PRO A 191 15.31 -3.94 11.85
CA PRO A 191 16.17 -3.02 11.15
C PRO A 191 17.05 -3.83 10.21
N GLU A 192 17.21 -3.35 8.99
CA GLU A 192 18.09 -3.98 8.01
C GLU A 192 19.50 -4.11 8.61
N PRO A 193 20.02 -5.34 8.78
CA PRO A 193 21.35 -5.52 9.33
C PRO A 193 22.37 -5.12 8.26
N LEU A 194 23.08 -4.01 8.49
CA LEU A 194 24.24 -3.66 7.68
C LEU A 194 25.29 -4.77 7.83
N SER A 195 25.56 -5.50 6.75
CA SER A 195 26.52 -6.58 6.75
C SER A 195 27.94 -6.02 6.79
N ILE A 196 28.72 -6.43 7.80
CA ILE A 196 30.15 -6.08 7.89
C ILE A 196 30.89 -6.44 6.60
N ARG A 197 30.51 -7.56 5.97
CA ARG A 197 31.10 -8.02 4.71
C ARG A 197 30.80 -7.07 3.54
N GLU A 198 29.57 -6.55 3.47
CA GLU A 198 29.19 -5.55 2.46
C GLU A 198 29.94 -4.25 2.69
N ARG A 199 30.06 -3.80 3.95
CA ARG A 199 30.82 -2.59 4.27
C ARG A 199 32.30 -2.74 3.93
N MET A 200 32.92 -3.88 4.23
CA MET A 200 34.29 -4.17 3.82
C MET A 200 34.45 -4.12 2.29
N ALA A 201 33.50 -4.68 1.54
CA ALA A 201 33.54 -4.63 0.07
C ALA A 201 33.42 -3.20 -0.46
N GLN A 202 32.54 -2.38 0.13
CA GLN A 202 32.40 -0.95 -0.22
C GLN A 202 33.68 -0.16 0.06
N VAL A 203 34.28 -0.34 1.24
CA VAL A 203 35.52 0.34 1.62
C VAL A 203 36.67 -0.07 0.70
N LEU A 204 36.83 -1.37 0.41
CA LEU A 204 37.86 -1.86 -0.50
C LEU A 204 37.66 -1.35 -1.94
N SER A 205 36.42 -1.30 -2.42
CA SER A 205 36.08 -0.75 -3.74
C SER A 205 36.41 0.75 -3.83
N ALA A 206 36.09 1.51 -2.79
CA ALA A 206 36.42 2.94 -2.72
C ALA A 206 37.95 3.16 -2.75
N LEU A 207 38.71 2.36 -2.00
CA LEU A 207 40.18 2.43 -1.97
C LEU A 207 40.84 1.97 -3.29
N GLN A 208 40.19 1.10 -4.06
CA GLN A 208 40.66 0.74 -5.41
C GLN A 208 40.47 1.89 -6.40
N ALA A 209 39.39 2.67 -6.27
CA ALA A 209 39.12 3.81 -7.13
C ALA A 209 39.99 5.03 -6.78
N LYS A 210 40.27 5.26 -5.49
CA LYS A 210 41.14 6.34 -5.01
C LYS A 210 42.10 5.81 -3.94
N PRO A 211 43.43 5.98 -4.12
CA PRO A 211 44.42 5.48 -3.18
C PRO A 211 44.38 6.16 -1.81
N GLN A 212 43.72 7.32 -1.69
CA GLN A 212 43.50 8.04 -0.44
C GLN A 212 42.10 8.64 -0.44
N LEU A 213 41.39 8.48 0.68
CA LEU A 213 40.03 8.97 0.93
C LEU A 213 39.97 9.54 2.34
N ALA A 214 39.23 10.64 2.53
CA ALA A 214 38.93 11.10 3.87
C ALA A 214 37.98 10.12 4.55
N PHE A 215 38.17 9.86 5.85
CA PHE A 215 37.34 8.91 6.61
C PHE A 215 35.84 9.25 6.55
N SER A 216 35.50 10.54 6.51
CA SER A 216 34.12 11.04 6.37
C SER A 216 33.46 10.64 5.05
N GLU A 217 34.22 10.37 3.98
CA GLU A 217 33.69 9.98 2.66
C GLU A 217 33.22 8.53 2.62
N LEU A 218 33.54 7.73 3.65
CA LEU A 218 33.10 6.33 3.77
C LEU A 218 31.69 6.19 4.37
N PHE A 219 31.06 7.30 4.79
CA PHE A 219 29.76 7.29 5.46
C PHE A 219 28.68 7.91 4.59
N ASN A 220 27.50 7.30 4.61
CA ASN A 220 26.30 7.87 4.02
C ASN A 220 25.38 8.43 5.11
N TYR A 221 25.05 9.72 5.02
CA TYR A 221 24.17 10.40 5.97
C TYR A 221 22.78 9.75 6.08
N ALA A 222 22.31 9.07 5.03
CA ALA A 222 21.04 8.35 5.04
C ALA A 222 21.04 7.11 5.96
N GLU A 223 22.21 6.53 6.27
CA GLU A 223 22.35 5.35 7.13
C GLU A 223 22.28 5.69 8.64
N GLY A 224 22.30 6.99 8.98
CA GLY A 224 22.24 7.48 10.35
C GLY A 224 23.36 6.94 11.25
N ARG A 225 23.11 6.90 12.57
CA ARG A 225 24.11 6.45 13.57
C ARG A 225 24.58 5.00 13.35
N ARG A 226 23.76 4.16 12.71
CA ARG A 226 24.07 2.74 12.47
C ARG A 226 25.07 2.53 11.34
N GLY A 227 25.25 3.52 10.45
CA GLY A 227 26.27 3.48 9.40
C GLY A 227 27.71 3.61 9.94
N VAL A 228 27.88 3.98 11.21
CA VAL A 228 29.20 4.24 11.85
C VAL A 228 29.79 3.01 12.55
N VAL A 229 29.15 1.84 12.43
CA VAL A 229 29.58 0.59 13.08
C VAL A 229 30.79 -0.04 12.38
#